data_AF-A0A2V8ADQ1-F1
#
_entry.id   AF-A0A2V8ADQ1-F1
#
_cell.length_a   1.000
_cell.length_b   1.000
_cell.length_c   1.000
_cell.angle_alpha   90.00
_cell.angle_beta   90.00
_cell.angle_gamma   90.00
#
_symmetry.space_group_name_H-M   'P 1'
#
loop_
_entity.id
_entity.type
_entity.pdbx_description
1 polymer ?
#
loop_
_entity_poly.entity_id
_entity_poly.type
_entity_poly.pdbx_seq_one_letter_code
_entity_poly.pdbx_strand_id
1 'polypeptide(L)'
;MRIIQAGDTRALRRLMPANAAIDRAFRRRVQTIVDRVRSGGDLALAAFARRFDGVDGPLEVPTDDVREQASKVEAAVRLAIRQA
;
A
#
# COMPACT_ATOMS: atom_id res chain seq x y z
N MET A 1 28.41 -2.56 -26.68
CA MET A 1 27.14 -1.98 -27.16
C MET A 1 26.55 -2.94 -28.18
N ARG A 2 25.32 -3.43 -27.98
CA ARG A 2 24.70 -4.46 -28.85
C ARG A 2 23.50 -3.83 -29.55
N ILE A 3 23.53 -3.76 -30.88
CA ILE A 3 22.47 -3.18 -31.71
C ILE A 3 21.57 -4.32 -32.20
N ILE A 4 20.27 -4.22 -31.95
CA ILE A 4 19.26 -5.20 -32.40
C ILE A 4 18.36 -4.55 -33.44
N GLN A 5 18.02 -5.29 -34.50
CA GLN A 5 17.09 -4.85 -35.53
C GLN A 5 15.69 -4.61 -34.94
N ALA A 6 15.08 -3.45 -35.21
CA ALA A 6 13.78 -3.06 -34.67
C ALA A 6 12.64 -4.04 -34.99
N GLY A 7 12.78 -4.83 -36.07
CA GLY A 7 11.82 -5.86 -36.47
C GLY A 7 11.94 -7.19 -35.72
N ASP A 8 13.02 -7.42 -34.96
CA ASP A 8 13.15 -8.64 -34.15
C ASP A 8 12.41 -8.49 -32.82
N THR A 9 11.09 -8.66 -32.91
CA THR A 9 10.16 -8.57 -31.77
C THR A 9 10.50 -9.56 -30.64
N ARG A 10 11.14 -10.69 -30.93
CA ARG A 10 11.60 -11.66 -29.90
C ARG A 10 12.82 -11.13 -29.16
N ALA A 11 13.80 -10.59 -29.88
CA ALA A 11 14.98 -10.00 -29.26
C ALA A 11 14.63 -8.71 -28.50
N LEU A 12 13.72 -7.89 -29.03
CA LEU A 12 13.18 -6.72 -28.34
C LEU A 12 12.51 -7.10 -27.00
N ARG A 13 11.68 -8.15 -26.99
CA ARG A 13 10.97 -8.63 -25.80
C ARG A 13 11.91 -9.16 -24.70
N ARG A 14 13.12 -9.63 -25.05
CA ARG A 14 14.15 -10.08 -24.10
C ARG A 14 14.95 -8.92 -23.50
N LEU A 15 14.98 -7.77 -24.17
CA LEU A 15 15.63 -6.55 -23.70
C LEU A 15 14.70 -5.67 -22.87
N MET A 16 13.39 -5.82 -23.03
CA MET A 16 12.42 -5.19 -22.14
C MET A 16 12.47 -5.91 -20.78
N PRO A 17 12.64 -5.18 -19.66
CA PRO A 17 12.53 -5.80 -18.34
C PRO A 17 11.14 -6.41 -18.22
N ALA A 18 11.09 -7.72 -18.02
CA ALA A 18 9.84 -8.42 -17.82
C ALA A 18 9.21 -7.94 -16.50
N ASN A 19 8.22 -7.03 -16.61
CA ASN A 19 7.32 -6.68 -15.51
C ASN A 19 6.61 -7.92 -14.90
N ALA A 20 6.69 -9.08 -15.55
CA ALA A 20 6.19 -10.36 -15.04
C ALA A 20 7.00 -10.94 -13.86
N ALA A 21 8.26 -10.55 -13.66
CA ALA A 21 9.08 -11.05 -12.55
C ALA A 21 8.76 -10.37 -11.20
N ILE A 22 8.33 -9.10 -11.24
CA ILE A 22 7.81 -8.36 -10.08
C ILE A 22 6.59 -9.07 -9.46
N ASP A 23 5.92 -9.94 -10.22
CA ASP A 23 4.58 -10.38 -9.91
C ASP A 23 4.52 -11.60 -8.94
N ARG A 24 5.36 -12.65 -9.10
CA ARG A 24 5.16 -13.89 -8.31
C ARG A 24 5.63 -13.79 -6.86
N ALA A 25 6.82 -13.27 -6.63
CA ALA A 25 7.38 -13.17 -5.27
C ALA A 25 6.64 -12.11 -4.43
N PHE A 26 6.22 -11.01 -5.08
CA PHE A 26 5.35 -10.03 -4.46
C PHE A 26 3.98 -10.61 -4.12
N ARG A 27 3.31 -11.29 -5.06
CA ARG A 27 2.03 -11.95 -4.79
C ARG A 27 2.11 -12.95 -3.63
N ARG A 28 3.18 -13.74 -3.55
CA ARG A 28 3.39 -14.66 -2.41
C ARG A 28 3.46 -13.91 -1.08
N ARG A 29 4.20 -12.79 -1.02
CA ARG A 29 4.30 -11.96 0.20
C ARG A 29 2.96 -11.37 0.60
N VAL A 30 2.20 -10.84 -0.36
CA VAL A 30 0.85 -10.31 -0.13
C VAL A 30 -0.08 -11.42 0.36
N GLN A 31 -0.07 -12.58 -0.29
CA GLN A 31 -0.89 -13.72 0.10
C GLN A 31 -0.61 -14.15 1.55
N THR A 32 0.66 -14.20 1.96
CA THR A 32 1.03 -14.51 3.35
C THR A 32 0.44 -13.51 4.36
N ILE A 33 0.41 -12.21 4.02
CA ILE A 33 -0.21 -11.19 4.89
C ILE A 33 -1.73 -11.45 4.99
N VAL A 34 -2.39 -11.64 3.84
CA VAL A 34 -3.84 -11.90 3.79
C VAL A 34 -4.22 -13.17 4.55
N ASP A 35 -3.49 -14.27 4.36
CA ASP A 35 -3.77 -15.53 5.06
C ASP A 35 -3.58 -15.41 6.58
N ARG A 36 -2.59 -14.64 7.00
CA ARG A 36 -2.35 -14.37 8.42
C ARG A 36 -3.44 -13.49 9.03
N VAL A 37 -3.96 -12.51 8.30
CA VAL A 37 -5.11 -11.71 8.76
C VAL A 37 -6.39 -12.54 8.78
N ARG A 38 -6.64 -13.39 7.77
CA ARG A 38 -7.81 -14.28 7.75
C ARG A 38 -7.85 -15.24 8.93
N SER A 39 -6.69 -15.74 9.36
CA SER A 39 -6.58 -16.69 10.48
C SER A 39 -6.45 -16.00 11.84
N GLY A 40 -5.79 -14.85 11.91
CA GLY A 40 -5.45 -14.16 13.17
C GLY A 40 -6.24 -12.89 13.47
N GLY A 41 -7.10 -12.44 12.56
CA GLY A 41 -7.94 -11.24 12.72
C GLY A 41 -7.15 -10.00 13.15
N ASP A 42 -7.71 -9.27 14.11
CA ASP A 42 -7.17 -7.99 14.59
C ASP A 42 -5.81 -8.12 15.25
N LEU A 43 -5.50 -9.26 15.88
CA LEU A 43 -4.17 -9.50 16.44
C LEU A 43 -3.09 -9.55 15.35
N ALA A 44 -3.41 -10.10 14.18
CA ALA A 44 -2.52 -10.08 13.04
C ALA A 44 -2.37 -8.67 12.46
N LEU A 45 -3.46 -7.90 12.38
CA LEU A 45 -3.43 -6.50 11.95
C LEU A 45 -2.57 -5.64 12.87
N ALA A 46 -2.77 -5.71 14.19
CA ALA A 46 -1.97 -4.99 15.17
C ALA A 46 -0.47 -5.35 15.08
N ALA A 47 -0.15 -6.63 14.86
CA ALA A 47 1.23 -7.06 14.67
C ALA A 47 1.85 -6.48 13.39
N PHE A 48 1.08 -6.33 12.31
CA PHE A 48 1.56 -5.69 11.08
C PHE A 48 1.68 -4.17 11.21
N ALA A 49 0.74 -3.50 11.87
CA ALA A 49 0.81 -2.07 12.17
C ALA A 49 2.07 -1.72 12.98
N ARG A 50 2.37 -2.48 14.03
CA ARG A 50 3.62 -2.32 14.79
C ARG A 50 4.85 -2.56 13.91
N ARG A 51 4.83 -3.57 13.04
CA ARG A 51 6.00 -3.93 12.22
C ARG A 51 6.29 -2.92 11.10
N PHE A 52 5.26 -2.44 10.43
CA PHE A 52 5.41 -1.61 9.22
C PHE A 52 5.31 -0.13 9.51
N ASP A 53 4.45 0.27 10.44
CA ASP A 53 4.16 1.67 10.74
C ASP A 53 4.74 2.09 12.10
N GLY A 54 5.22 1.15 12.91
CA GLY A 54 5.76 1.44 14.25
C GLY A 54 4.71 1.91 15.24
N VAL A 55 3.42 1.69 14.94
CA VAL A 55 2.30 2.14 15.77
C VAL A 55 1.74 1.00 16.59
N ASP A 56 1.38 1.32 17.83
CA ASP A 56 0.63 0.47 18.74
C ASP A 56 -0.64 1.22 19.16
N GLY A 57 -1.68 0.48 19.54
CA GLY A 57 -2.94 1.06 20.01
C GLY A 57 -4.18 0.44 19.36
N PRO A 58 -5.36 1.03 19.61
CA PRO A 58 -6.60 0.61 18.97
C PRO A 58 -6.52 0.69 17.45
N LEU A 59 -7.13 -0.28 16.76
CA LEU A 59 -7.26 -0.23 15.29
C LEU A 59 -8.30 0.79 14.85
N GLU A 60 -9.29 1.06 15.69
CA GLU A 60 -10.33 2.06 15.45
C GLU A 60 -9.97 3.38 16.13
N VAL A 61 -10.14 4.48 15.38
CA VAL A 61 -10.04 5.82 15.93
C VAL A 61 -11.40 6.21 16.52
N PRO A 62 -11.48 6.56 17.82
CA PRO A 62 -12.74 7.00 18.43
C PRO A 62 -13.34 8.21 17.69
N THR A 63 -14.66 8.21 17.50
CA THR A 63 -15.35 9.30 16.79
C THR A 63 -15.11 10.67 17.44
N ASP A 64 -14.98 10.71 18.76
CA ASP A 64 -14.74 11.97 19.48
C ASP A 64 -13.33 12.51 19.22
N ASP A 65 -12.32 11.64 19.14
CA ASP A 65 -10.96 12.01 18.72
C ASP A 65 -10.98 12.59 17.30
N VAL A 66 -11.74 11.96 16.37
CA VAL A 66 -11.89 12.48 15.00
C VAL A 66 -12.46 13.91 15.02
N ARG A 67 -13.53 14.15 15.80
CA ARG A 67 -14.15 15.49 15.91
C ARG A 67 -13.19 16.50 16.53
N GLU A 68 -12.49 16.11 17.59
CA GLU A 68 -11.53 16.97 18.27
C GLU A 68 -10.40 17.38 17.33
N GLN A 69 -9.78 16.44 16.63
CA GLN A 69 -8.70 16.75 15.68
C GLN A 69 -9.19 17.58 14.50
N ALA A 70 -10.39 17.30 13.97
CA ALA A 70 -10.99 18.11 12.91
C ALA A 70 -11.23 19.57 13.35
N SER A 71 -11.53 19.80 14.63
CA SER A 71 -11.73 21.15 15.17
C SER A 71 -10.43 21.99 15.18
N LYS A 72 -9.27 21.33 15.25
CA LYS A 72 -7.93 21.97 15.26
C LYS A 72 -7.46 22.39 13.87
N VAL A 73 -8.07 21.86 12.81
CA VAL A 73 -7.75 22.25 11.43
C VAL A 73 -8.25 23.66 11.15
N GLU A 74 -7.42 24.48 10.50
CA GLU A 74 -7.76 25.86 10.14
C GLU A 74 -9.08 25.95 9.36
N ALA A 75 -9.86 26.99 9.65
CA ALA A 75 -11.18 27.18 9.03
C ALA A 75 -11.10 27.26 7.50
N ALA A 76 -10.05 27.88 6.96
CA ALA A 76 -9.81 27.98 5.52
C ALA A 76 -9.60 26.60 4.87
N VAL A 77 -8.79 25.73 5.49
CA VAL A 77 -8.56 24.36 5.03
C VAL A 77 -9.86 23.56 5.07
N ARG A 78 -10.64 23.66 6.16
CA ARG A 78 -11.94 23.00 6.26
C ARG A 78 -12.93 23.48 5.20
N LEU A 79 -12.89 24.76 4.85
CA LEU A 79 -13.74 25.31 3.79
C LEU A 79 -13.33 24.78 2.41
N ALA A 80 -12.03 24.73 2.11
CA ALA A 80 -11.53 24.21 0.84
C ALA A 80 -11.89 22.73 0.63
N ILE A 81 -11.75 21.89 1.67
CA ILE A 81 -12.14 20.47 1.59
C ILE A 81 -13.63 20.31 1.31
N ARG A 82 -14.50 21.16 1.89
CA ARG A 82 -15.95 21.12 1.62
C ARG A 82 -16.34 21.54 0.19
N GLN A 83 -15.45 22.22 -0.52
CA GLN A 83 -15.70 22.75 -1.86
C GLN A 83 -15.08 21.90 -2.99
N ALA A 84 -14.27 20.89 -2.65
CA ALA A 84 -13.67 19.95 -3.59
C ALA A 84 -14.65 18.84 -4.00
#